data_AF-A0A0M6ZBD9-F1
#
_entry.id   AF-A0A0M6ZBD9-F1
#
_cell.length_a   1.000
_cell.length_b   1.000
_cell.length_c   1.000
_cell.angle_alpha   90.00
_cell.angle_beta   90.00
_cell.angle_gamma   90.00
#
_symmetry.space_group_name_H-M   'P 1'
#
loop_
_entity.id
_entity.type
_entity.pdbx_description
1 polymer ?
#
loop_
_entity_poly.entity_id
_entity_poly.type
_entity_poly.pdbx_seq_one_letter_code
_entity_poly.pdbx_strand_id
1 'polypeptide(L)'
;MALKVELKPGERIIIGDSVITNDNQRTRLFIEGQAPILREKDILTPTTADTPAKRVYLAVQLMYLSTDMEKIQENYFTLVNDIVKAAPSTIPYVTRISNAIITGAFYKALKEARKLIEYEGTLISHVQAGSASLPENEPGGGVTERTGSESADESRSTAAADQG
;
A
#
# COMPACT_ATOMS: atom_id res chain seq x y z
N MET A 1 -21.94 -3.18 22.67
CA MET A 1 -22.69 -2.76 21.47
C MET A 1 -22.91 -3.98 20.60
N ALA A 2 -24.10 -4.16 20.04
CA ALA A 2 -24.37 -5.22 19.07
C ALA A 2 -23.75 -4.88 17.71
N LEU A 3 -22.94 -5.79 17.15
CA LEU A 3 -22.46 -5.68 15.79
C LEU A 3 -23.56 -6.15 14.83
N LYS A 4 -24.04 -5.25 13.98
CA LYS A 4 -24.99 -5.60 12.91
C LYS A 4 -24.22 -6.03 11.66
N VAL A 5 -24.40 -7.26 11.24
CA VAL A 5 -23.76 -7.84 10.05
C VAL A 5 -24.82 -8.32 9.06
N GLU A 6 -24.54 -8.17 7.77
CA GLU A 6 -25.39 -8.66 6.70
C GLU A 6 -24.57 -9.60 5.81
N LEU A 7 -25.06 -10.83 5.63
CA LEU A 7 -24.41 -11.90 4.89
C LEU A 7 -25.18 -12.18 3.60
N LYS A 8 -24.45 -12.28 2.49
CA LYS A 8 -24.99 -12.76 1.21
C LYS A 8 -25.13 -14.28 1.21
N PRO A 9 -25.91 -14.88 0.30
CA PRO A 9 -25.96 -16.33 0.17
C PRO A 9 -24.58 -16.95 0.03
N GLY A 10 -24.30 -18.00 0.80
CA GLY A 10 -23.00 -18.69 0.83
C GLY A 10 -21.83 -17.93 1.48
N GLU A 11 -22.04 -16.70 1.97
CA GLU A 11 -20.98 -15.91 2.63
C GLU A 11 -20.71 -16.44 4.04
N ARG A 12 -19.43 -16.51 4.44
CA ARG A 12 -19.01 -16.97 5.76
C ARG A 12 -18.51 -15.84 6.66
N ILE A 13 -18.66 -16.04 7.96
CA ILE A 13 -18.12 -15.19 9.02
C ILE A 13 -17.52 -16.08 10.11
N ILE A 14 -16.37 -15.68 10.65
CA ILE A 14 -15.72 -16.29 11.81
C ILE A 14 -16.08 -15.49 13.06
N ILE A 15 -16.43 -16.20 14.13
CA ILE A 15 -16.67 -15.66 15.47
C ILE A 15 -15.90 -16.52 16.47
N GLY A 16 -14.80 -15.98 17.02
CA GLY A 16 -13.85 -16.76 17.81
C GLY A 16 -13.39 -18.00 17.03
N ASP A 17 -13.68 -19.17 17.57
CA ASP A 17 -13.31 -20.47 16.98
C ASP A 17 -14.41 -21.08 16.09
N SER A 18 -15.52 -20.37 15.90
CA SER A 18 -16.68 -20.85 15.13
C SER A 18 -16.77 -20.19 13.77
N VAL A 19 -17.20 -20.97 12.76
CA VAL A 19 -17.50 -20.46 11.42
C VAL A 19 -19.00 -20.56 11.18
N ILE A 20 -19.63 -19.45 10.83
CA ILE A 20 -21.03 -19.37 10.43
C ILE A 20 -21.08 -19.20 8.91
N THR A 21 -21.77 -20.10 8.23
CA THR A 21 -22.03 -20.02 6.78
C THR A 21 -23.48 -19.64 6.58
N ASN A 22 -23.71 -18.59 5.81
CA ASN A 22 -25.06 -18.22 5.43
C ASN A 22 -25.58 -19.12 4.31
N ASP A 23 -26.84 -19.54 4.42
CA ASP A 23 -27.49 -20.42 3.43
C ASP A 23 -27.88 -19.64 2.16
N ASN A 24 -29.01 -19.93 1.53
CA ASN A 24 -29.37 -19.44 0.20
C ASN A 24 -30.04 -18.05 0.21
N GLN A 25 -30.37 -17.50 1.37
CA GLN A 25 -31.03 -16.20 1.51
C GLN A 25 -30.12 -15.17 2.17
N ARG A 26 -30.29 -13.89 1.84
CA ARG A 26 -29.57 -12.80 2.50
C ARG A 26 -30.07 -12.63 3.92
N THR A 27 -29.17 -12.70 4.89
CA THR A 27 -29.53 -12.72 6.33
C THR A 27 -28.85 -11.56 7.07
N ARG A 28 -29.58 -10.94 8.00
CA ARG A 28 -29.05 -9.94 8.93
C ARG A 28 -28.92 -10.55 10.31
N LEU A 29 -27.74 -10.46 10.89
CA LEU A 29 -27.45 -10.95 12.23
C LEU A 29 -27.07 -9.77 13.13
N PHE A 30 -27.54 -9.83 14.37
CA PHE A 30 -27.07 -8.98 15.45
C PHE A 30 -26.22 -9.85 16.37
N ILE A 31 -24.94 -9.51 16.49
CA ILE A 31 -23.99 -10.27 17.30
C ILE A 31 -23.63 -9.43 18.52
N GLU A 32 -23.89 -9.95 19.70
CA GLU A 32 -23.53 -9.34 20.98
C GLU A 32 -22.45 -10.17 21.67
N GLY A 33 -21.35 -9.52 22.07
CA GLY A 33 -20.24 -10.19 22.73
C GLY A 33 -18.92 -9.47 22.54
N GLN A 34 -17.85 -10.13 22.97
CA GLN A 34 -16.46 -9.66 22.85
C GLN A 34 -15.58 -10.60 22.01
N ALA A 35 -16.16 -11.67 21.46
CA ALA A 35 -15.43 -12.60 20.62
C ALA A 35 -14.87 -11.88 19.37
N PRO A 36 -13.69 -12.28 18.87
CA PRO A 36 -13.17 -11.80 17.60
C PRO A 36 -14.14 -12.11 16.45
N ILE A 37 -14.39 -11.17 15.55
CA ILE A 37 -15.30 -11.34 14.40
C ILE A 37 -14.59 -10.94 13.11
N LEU A 38 -14.50 -11.87 12.15
CA LEU A 38 -13.96 -11.62 10.81
C LEU A 38 -14.89 -12.13 9.73
N ARG A 39 -15.07 -11.35 8.66
CA ARG A 39 -15.79 -11.80 7.46
C ARG A 39 -14.84 -12.57 6.57
N GLU A 40 -15.35 -13.56 5.85
CA GLU A 40 -14.56 -14.36 4.90
C GLU A 40 -13.73 -13.54 3.90
N LYS A 41 -14.30 -12.44 3.39
CA LYS A 41 -13.63 -11.54 2.44
C LYS A 41 -12.45 -10.79 3.02
N ASP A 42 -12.40 -10.68 4.34
CA ASP A 42 -11.32 -10.03 5.08
C ASP A 42 -10.32 -11.08 5.62
N ILE A 43 -10.53 -12.38 5.35
CA ILE A 43 -9.60 -13.42 5.75
C ILE A 43 -8.54 -13.60 4.68
N LEU A 44 -7.28 -13.49 5.11
CA LEU A 44 -6.12 -13.87 4.33
C LEU A 44 -5.60 -15.23 4.79
N THR A 45 -5.16 -16.06 3.85
CA THR A 45 -4.50 -17.34 4.14
C THR A 45 -2.99 -17.22 3.95
N PRO A 46 -2.17 -18.06 4.61
CA PRO A 46 -0.73 -18.08 4.39
C PRO A 46 -0.33 -18.23 2.92
N THR A 47 -1.13 -18.98 2.15
CA THR A 47 -0.92 -19.19 0.71
C THR A 47 -1.23 -17.97 -0.16
N THR A 48 -2.15 -17.10 0.28
CA THR A 48 -2.53 -15.88 -0.45
C THR A 48 -1.77 -14.63 0.02
N ALA A 49 -0.95 -14.77 1.07
CA ALA A 49 -0.06 -13.73 1.60
C ALA A 49 1.28 -13.66 0.83
N ASP A 50 1.17 -13.39 -0.47
CA ASP A 50 2.28 -13.35 -1.43
C ASP A 50 3.12 -12.05 -1.39
N THR A 51 2.61 -10.97 -0.79
CA THR A 51 3.33 -9.69 -0.67
C THR A 51 3.72 -9.34 0.78
N PRO A 52 4.78 -8.52 1.00
CA PRO A 52 5.17 -8.07 2.33
C PRO A 52 4.02 -7.44 3.15
N ALA A 53 3.25 -6.51 2.56
CA ALA A 53 2.11 -5.91 3.25
C ALA A 53 1.03 -6.93 3.61
N LYS A 54 0.78 -7.91 2.72
CA LYS A 54 -0.16 -9.01 2.99
C LYS A 54 0.30 -9.92 4.12
N ARG A 55 1.61 -10.18 4.24
CA ARG A 55 2.17 -10.93 5.37
C ARG A 55 2.00 -10.17 6.68
N VAL A 56 2.19 -8.85 6.67
CA VAL A 56 1.90 -8.01 7.85
C VAL A 56 0.42 -8.12 8.22
N TYR A 57 -0.49 -8.00 7.25
CA TYR A 57 -1.93 -8.19 7.49
C TYR A 57 -2.25 -9.56 8.10
N LEU A 58 -1.67 -10.64 7.57
CA LEU A 58 -1.85 -11.98 8.09
C LEU A 58 -1.37 -12.09 9.54
N ALA A 59 -0.22 -11.50 9.89
CA ALA A 59 0.26 -11.49 11.27
C ALA A 59 -0.74 -10.79 12.21
N VAL A 60 -1.26 -9.62 11.82
CA VAL A 60 -2.29 -8.90 12.60
C VAL A 60 -3.59 -9.71 12.71
N GLN A 61 -3.99 -10.41 11.65
CA GLN A 61 -5.15 -11.31 11.65
C GLN A 61 -4.97 -12.44 12.65
N LEU A 62 -3.79 -13.07 12.68
CA LEU A 62 -3.49 -14.12 13.65
C LEU A 62 -3.47 -13.57 15.07
N MET A 63 -2.93 -12.37 15.31
CA MET A 63 -3.01 -11.72 16.63
C MET A 63 -4.45 -11.49 17.09
N TYR A 64 -5.35 -11.21 16.14
CA TYR A 64 -6.77 -10.98 16.47
C TYR A 64 -7.52 -12.27 16.76
N LEU A 65 -7.18 -13.37 16.09
CA LEU A 65 -7.87 -14.66 16.21
C LEU A 65 -7.26 -15.60 17.26
N SER A 66 -5.95 -15.52 17.51
CA SER A 66 -5.22 -16.50 18.31
C SER A 66 -4.82 -15.99 19.69
N THR A 67 -4.64 -16.93 20.61
CA THR A 67 -4.20 -16.67 21.99
C THR A 67 -2.67 -16.70 22.14
N ASP A 68 -1.92 -17.29 21.20
CA ASP A 68 -0.44 -17.41 21.26
C ASP A 68 0.24 -16.13 20.72
N MET A 69 0.15 -15.06 21.51
CA MET A 69 0.51 -13.70 21.08
C MET A 69 2.03 -13.49 20.90
N GLU A 70 2.88 -14.15 21.70
CA GLU A 70 4.32 -13.89 21.74
C GLU A 70 5.01 -14.20 20.40
N LYS A 71 4.81 -15.41 19.87
CA LYS A 71 5.41 -15.81 18.58
C LYS A 71 4.92 -14.95 17.42
N ILE A 72 3.65 -14.55 17.47
CA ILE A 72 3.06 -13.73 16.40
C ILE A 72 3.62 -12.31 16.46
N GLN A 73 3.89 -11.77 17.66
CA GLN A 73 4.53 -10.47 17.84
C GLN A 73 5.96 -10.44 17.29
N GLU A 74 6.79 -11.44 17.61
CA GLU A 74 8.15 -11.54 17.07
C GLU A 74 8.16 -11.59 15.53
N ASN A 75 7.27 -12.41 14.95
CA ASN A 75 7.11 -12.50 13.51
C ASN A 75 6.64 -11.16 12.90
N TYR A 76 5.69 -10.48 13.54
CA TYR A 76 5.21 -9.17 13.10
C TYR A 76 6.33 -8.13 13.09
N PHE A 77 7.15 -8.04 14.14
CA PHE A 77 8.27 -7.10 14.18
C PHE A 77 9.30 -7.37 13.08
N THR A 78 9.58 -8.63 12.78
CA THR A 78 10.46 -9.00 11.68
C THR A 78 9.89 -8.52 10.34
N LEU A 79 8.63 -8.82 10.05
CA LEU A 79 7.95 -8.41 8.81
C LEU A 79 7.89 -6.88 8.66
N VAL A 80 7.64 -6.18 9.75
CA VAL A 80 7.61 -4.71 9.77
C VAL A 80 9.00 -4.12 9.51
N ASN A 81 10.05 -4.67 10.11
CA ASN A 81 11.40 -4.20 9.85
C ASN A 81 11.78 -4.40 8.37
N ASP A 82 11.40 -5.53 7.78
CA ASP A 82 11.69 -5.81 6.38
C ASP A 82 10.96 -4.85 5.44
N ILE A 83 9.67 -4.58 5.67
CA ILE A 83 8.91 -3.66 4.80
C ILE A 83 9.39 -2.21 4.94
N VAL A 84 9.77 -1.77 6.14
CA VAL A 84 10.28 -0.41 6.38
C VAL A 84 11.67 -0.24 5.75
N LYS A 85 12.54 -1.26 5.82
CA LYS A 85 13.85 -1.25 5.15
C LYS A 85 13.70 -1.19 3.62
N ALA A 86 12.77 -1.96 3.07
CA ALA A 86 12.52 -2.00 1.62
C ALA A 86 11.82 -0.74 1.10
N ALA A 87 10.87 -0.20 1.87
CA ALA A 87 10.07 0.97 1.48
C ALA A 87 9.81 1.87 2.70
N PRO A 88 10.72 2.82 3.01
CA PRO A 88 10.56 3.75 4.12
C PRO A 88 9.29 4.61 4.06
N SER A 89 8.71 4.80 2.88
CA SER A 89 7.43 5.49 2.71
C SER A 89 6.24 4.77 3.37
N THR A 90 6.40 3.50 3.77
CA THR A 90 5.37 2.71 4.46
C THR A 90 5.30 2.96 5.97
N ILE A 91 6.31 3.62 6.57
CA ILE A 91 6.39 3.96 8.00
C ILE A 91 5.07 4.52 8.59
N PRO A 92 4.38 5.51 7.99
CA PRO A 92 3.16 6.07 8.58
C PRO A 92 2.01 5.06 8.67
N TYR A 93 1.98 4.02 7.83
CA TYR A 93 0.98 2.95 7.93
C TYR A 93 1.35 1.97 9.03
N VAL A 94 2.60 1.52 9.06
CA VAL A 94 3.16 0.63 10.08
C VAL A 94 3.00 1.21 11.49
N THR A 95 3.29 2.51 11.68
CA THR A 95 3.14 3.18 12.96
C THR A 95 1.67 3.17 13.42
N ARG A 96 0.73 3.40 12.50
CA ARG A 96 -0.71 3.35 12.81
C ARG A 96 -1.18 1.94 13.19
N ILE A 97 -0.68 0.92 12.49
CA ILE A 97 -0.97 -0.49 12.80
C ILE A 97 -0.44 -0.83 14.20
N SER A 98 0.83 -0.53 14.46
CA SER A 98 1.50 -0.83 15.74
C SER A 98 0.82 -0.15 16.92
N ASN A 99 0.45 1.13 16.78
CA ASN A 99 -0.31 1.85 17.80
C ASN A 99 -1.69 1.21 18.07
N ALA A 100 -2.38 0.74 17.02
CA ALA A 100 -3.65 0.05 17.18
C ALA A 100 -3.51 -1.31 17.88
N ILE A 101 -2.40 -2.04 17.64
CA ILE A 101 -2.10 -3.30 18.34
C ILE A 101 -1.83 -3.04 19.83
N ILE A 102 -0.97 -2.06 20.16
CA ILE A 102 -0.62 -1.71 21.54
C ILE A 102 -1.86 -1.28 22.35
N THR A 103 -2.81 -0.60 21.71
CA THR A 103 -4.06 -0.17 22.34
C THR A 103 -5.16 -1.25 22.36
N GLY A 104 -4.89 -2.46 21.86
CA GLY A 104 -5.85 -3.57 21.78
C GLY A 104 -6.95 -3.36 20.72
N ALA A 105 -6.85 -2.33 19.89
CA ALA A 105 -7.81 -2.00 18.83
C ALA A 105 -7.54 -2.81 17.56
N PHE A 106 -7.57 -4.15 17.65
CA PHE A 106 -7.20 -5.05 16.54
C PHE A 106 -8.02 -4.86 15.27
N TYR A 107 -9.32 -4.61 15.38
CA TYR A 107 -10.14 -4.33 14.20
C TYR A 107 -9.68 -3.06 13.45
N LYS A 108 -9.20 -2.06 14.20
CA LYS A 108 -8.59 -0.85 13.62
C LYS A 108 -7.22 -1.19 13.01
N ALA A 109 -6.42 -2.03 13.66
CA ALA A 109 -5.14 -2.48 13.13
C ALA A 109 -5.31 -3.20 11.77
N LEU A 110 -6.30 -4.09 11.65
CA LEU A 110 -6.64 -4.77 10.39
C LEU A 110 -7.03 -3.78 9.29
N LYS A 111 -7.82 -2.75 9.62
CA LYS A 111 -8.18 -1.70 8.65
C LYS A 111 -6.95 -0.92 8.16
N GLU A 112 -6.03 -0.57 9.05
CA GLU A 112 -4.80 0.13 8.67
C GLU A 112 -3.86 -0.79 7.87
N ALA A 113 -3.76 -2.08 8.21
CA ALA A 113 -3.00 -3.06 7.44
C ALA A 113 -3.57 -3.26 6.02
N ARG A 114 -4.90 -3.15 5.84
CA ARG A 114 -5.50 -3.17 4.50
C ARG A 114 -5.07 -1.98 3.65
N LYS A 115 -5.00 -0.79 4.23
CA LYS A 115 -4.48 0.40 3.55
C LYS A 115 -3.02 0.26 3.16
N LEU A 116 -2.22 -0.43 3.99
CA LEU A 116 -0.83 -0.75 3.65
C LEU A 116 -0.74 -1.66 2.42
N ILE A 117 -1.63 -2.67 2.30
CA ILE A 117 -1.71 -3.52 1.09
C ILE A 117 -2.08 -2.69 -0.14
N GLU A 118 -3.09 -1.82 -0.02
CA GLU A 118 -3.49 -0.94 -1.12
C GLU A 118 -2.33 -0.04 -1.57
N TYR A 119 -1.62 0.57 -0.62
CA TYR A 119 -0.46 1.41 -0.89
C TYR A 119 0.68 0.64 -1.56
N GLU A 120 1.01 -0.55 -1.08
CA GLU A 120 2.00 -1.42 -1.71
C GLU A 120 1.62 -1.76 -3.16
N GLY A 121 0.34 -2.05 -3.42
CA GLY A 121 -0.17 -2.27 -4.79
C GLY A 121 0.05 -1.05 -5.68
N THR A 122 -0.15 0.16 -5.16
CA THR A 122 0.15 1.39 -5.93
C THR A 122 1.64 1.54 -6.21
N LEU A 123 2.52 1.23 -5.26
CA LEU A 123 3.98 1.32 -5.47
C LEU A 123 4.46 0.37 -6.58
N ILE A 124 4.00 -0.88 -6.56
CA ILE A 124 4.33 -1.87 -7.58
C ILE A 124 3.85 -1.42 -8.97
N SER A 125 2.64 -0.86 -9.03
CA SER A 125 2.07 -0.35 -10.29
C SER A 125 2.87 0.80 -10.89
N HIS A 126 3.33 1.76 -10.06
CA HIS A 126 4.14 2.88 -10.52
C HIS A 126 5.53 2.46 -11.01
N VAL A 127 6.15 1.44 -10.39
CA VAL A 127 7.44 0.91 -10.83
C VAL A 127 7.32 0.21 -12.20
N GLN A 128 6.25 -0.55 -12.43
CA GLN A 128 6.00 -1.20 -13.73
C GLN A 128 5.70 -0.20 -14.86
N ALA A 129 5.07 0.94 -14.55
CA ALA A 129 4.83 1.99 -15.53
C ALA A 129 6.11 2.78 -15.89
N GLY A 130 7.01 2.99 -14.92
CA GLY A 130 8.26 3.74 -15.13
C GLY A 130 9.35 2.97 -15.89
N SER A 131 9.34 1.64 -15.88
CA SER A 131 10.31 0.82 -16.62
C SER A 131 9.99 0.67 -18.12
N ALA A 132 8.79 1.06 -18.56
CA ALA A 132 8.38 1.02 -19.97
C ALA A 132 8.77 2.29 -20.76
N SER A 133 9.37 3.29 -20.11
CA SER A 133 9.71 4.58 -20.70
C SER A 133 11.17 4.95 -20.45
N LEU A 134 12.10 4.17 -20.99
CA LEU A 134 13.47 4.60 -21.21
C LEU A 134 13.64 4.80 -22.72
N PRO A 135 13.85 6.03 -23.22
CA PRO A 135 14.23 6.22 -24.62
C PRO A 135 15.65 5.67 -24.80
N GLU A 136 15.82 4.69 -25.69
CA GLU A 136 17.11 4.28 -26.22
C GLU A 136 17.75 5.49 -26.91
N ASN A 137 18.78 6.05 -26.26
CA ASN A 137 19.59 7.09 -26.87
C ASN A 137 20.57 6.40 -27.82
N GLU A 138 20.24 6.37 -29.12
CA GLU A 138 21.14 5.87 -30.17
C GLU A 138 22.40 6.76 -30.29
N PRO A 139 23.61 6.19 -30.33
CA PRO A 139 24.82 6.94 -30.67
C PRO A 139 24.98 6.99 -32.20
N GLY A 140 24.42 8.02 -32.84
CA GLY A 140 24.55 8.28 -34.27
C GLY A 140 25.37 9.53 -34.56
N GLY A 141 26.60 9.34 -35.07
CA GLY A 141 27.55 10.40 -35.38
C GLY A 141 27.16 11.30 -36.55
N GLY A 142 27.76 12.49 -36.58
CA GLY A 142 27.67 13.44 -37.67
C GLY A 142 28.69 14.56 -37.52
N VAL A 143 29.92 14.27 -37.96
CA VAL A 143 30.98 15.26 -38.16
C VAL A 143 30.55 16.28 -39.20
N THR A 144 30.69 17.58 -38.91
CA THR A 144 31.07 18.56 -39.94
C THR A 144 31.75 19.76 -39.28
N GLU A 145 33.08 19.75 -39.30
CA GLU A 145 33.88 20.96 -39.32
C GLU A 145 33.55 21.79 -40.56
N ARG A 146 33.41 23.11 -40.39
CA ARG A 146 33.99 24.08 -41.32
C ARG A 146 34.27 25.40 -40.62
N THR A 147 35.48 25.85 -40.87
CA THR A 147 36.28 26.90 -40.27
C THR A 147 36.13 28.25 -40.98
N GLY A 148 36.50 29.31 -40.25
CA GLY A 148 36.92 30.63 -40.76
C GLY A 148 35.80 31.67 -40.79
N SER A 149 35.99 32.93 -40.43
CA SER A 149 37.13 33.74 -39.92
C SER A 149 36.57 35.17 -39.76
N GLU A 150 37.10 35.95 -38.80
CA GLU A 150 37.30 37.43 -38.78
C GLU A 150 36.29 38.37 -39.49
N SER A 151 35.88 39.53 -38.96
CA SER A 151 36.58 40.53 -38.16
C SER A 151 35.59 41.63 -37.74
N ALA A 152 36.02 42.44 -36.76
CA ALA A 152 35.38 43.65 -36.25
C ALA A 152 34.94 44.66 -37.33
N ASP A 153 33.87 45.41 -37.06
CA ASP A 153 33.94 46.86 -37.22
C ASP A 153 32.93 47.59 -36.32
N GLU A 154 33.42 48.71 -35.81
CA GLU A 154 32.81 49.71 -34.96
C GLU A 154 31.91 50.61 -35.82
N SER A 155 30.75 51.08 -35.33
CA SER A 155 30.31 52.48 -35.48
C SER A 155 28.86 52.75 -35.08
N ARG A 156 28.72 53.88 -34.39
CA ARG A 156 27.53 54.60 -33.93
C ARG A 156 26.48 54.91 -35.00
N SER A 157 25.21 54.99 -34.57
CA SER A 157 24.28 56.13 -34.83
C SER A 157 22.99 55.89 -34.02
N THR A 158 22.75 56.54 -32.87
CA THR A 158 22.00 57.80 -32.64
C THR A 158 20.66 58.00 -33.36
N ALA A 159 19.62 58.24 -32.54
CA ALA A 159 18.38 59.00 -32.78
C ALA A 159 17.32 58.33 -33.69
N ALA A 160 16.00 58.46 -33.52
CA ALA A 160 15.13 59.29 -32.68
C ALA A 160 13.77 58.56 -32.52
N ALA A 161 13.06 58.79 -31.41
CA ALA A 161 11.71 59.36 -31.33
C ALA A 161 10.66 58.82 -32.32
N ASP A 162 9.58 58.21 -31.82
CA ASP A 162 8.28 58.90 -31.77
C ASP A 162 7.29 58.12 -30.89
N GLN A 163 6.56 58.84 -30.04
CA GLN A 163 5.43 58.36 -29.26
C GLN A 163 4.16 58.86 -29.95
N GLY A 164 3.22 57.97 -30.17
CA GLY A 164 1.83 58.28 -30.50
C GLY A 164 0.91 57.31 -29.78
#